data_AF-A0A7W1WT07-F1
#
_entry.id   AF-A0A7W1WT07-F1
#
_cell.length_a   1.000
_cell.length_b   1.000
_cell.length_c   1.000
_cell.angle_alpha   90.00
_cell.angle_beta   90.00
_cell.angle_gamma   90.00
#
_symmetry.space_group_name_H-M   'P 1'
#
loop_
_entity.id
_entity.type
_entity.pdbx_description
1 polymer ?
#
loop_
_entity_poly.entity_id
_entity_poly.type
_entity_poly.pdbx_seq_one_letter_code
_entity_poly.pdbx_strand_id
1 'polypeptide(L)'
;MKKLGQKQFESAKRFMKEKAREIDRVQFDYYFEQVPQERVIEELMKFQNANGGFGHALEPDFRLKKSSPMATAMAYQWYIKPLQIPPDHPVVQRSIRYLLDTYNLEEGRWKAVSKEVNQFPHAPWLHFDELNNKPL
;
A
#
# COMPACT_ATOMS: atom_id res chain seq x y z
N MET A 1 -23.29 0.72 -16.97
CA MET A 1 -22.54 1.33 -15.84
C MET A 1 -22.98 2.79 -15.70
N LYS A 2 -23.44 3.23 -14.52
CA LYS A 2 -23.73 4.64 -14.27
C LYS A 2 -22.41 5.41 -14.15
N LYS A 3 -22.32 6.60 -14.76
CA LYS A 3 -21.17 7.51 -14.64
C LYS A 3 -21.58 8.76 -13.87
N LEU A 4 -20.62 9.42 -13.23
CA LEU A 4 -20.85 10.74 -12.63
C LEU A 4 -21.13 11.75 -13.75
N GLY A 5 -22.09 12.65 -13.53
CA GLY A 5 -22.22 13.86 -14.33
C GLY A 5 -21.08 14.83 -14.03
N GLN A 6 -20.86 15.79 -14.92
CA GLN A 6 -19.72 16.71 -14.86
C GLN A 6 -19.59 17.42 -13.50
N LYS A 7 -20.70 17.98 -12.96
CA LYS A 7 -20.68 18.65 -11.65
C LYS A 7 -20.27 17.73 -10.50
N GLN A 8 -20.68 16.46 -10.54
CA GLN A 8 -20.35 15.49 -9.49
C GLN A 8 -18.89 15.07 -9.59
N PHE A 9 -18.37 14.89 -10.81
CA PHE A 9 -16.96 14.63 -11.05
C PHE A 9 -16.08 15.78 -10.55
N GLU A 10 -16.43 17.04 -10.87
CA GLU A 10 -15.68 18.21 -10.39
C GLU A 10 -15.68 18.33 -8.86
N SER A 11 -16.79 17.96 -8.20
CA SER A 11 -16.84 17.91 -6.73
C SER A 11 -15.90 16.83 -6.18
N ALA A 12 -15.92 15.62 -6.76
CA ALA A 12 -15.04 14.53 -6.36
C ALA A 12 -13.55 14.86 -6.61
N LYS A 13 -13.24 15.46 -7.77
CA LYS A 13 -11.89 15.95 -8.10
C LYS A 13 -11.40 16.94 -7.04
N ARG A 14 -12.21 17.94 -6.69
CA ARG A 14 -11.85 18.91 -5.64
C ARG A 14 -11.57 18.24 -4.30
N PHE A 15 -12.42 17.29 -3.90
CA PHE A 15 -12.20 16.52 -2.68
C PHE A 15 -10.86 15.76 -2.71
N MET A 16 -10.55 15.07 -3.82
CA MET A 16 -9.27 14.36 -3.97
C MET A 16 -8.08 15.31 -3.87
N LYS A 17 -8.16 16.47 -4.54
CA LYS A 17 -7.10 17.48 -4.50
C LYS A 17 -6.92 18.10 -3.11
N GLU A 18 -7.98 18.29 -2.34
CA GLU A 18 -7.89 18.98 -1.04
C GLU A 18 -7.67 18.05 0.16
N LYS A 19 -8.16 16.81 0.12
CA LYS A 19 -8.28 15.95 1.31
C LYS A 19 -7.56 14.62 1.24
N ALA A 20 -7.26 14.12 0.04
CA ALA A 20 -6.62 12.82 -0.11
C ALA A 20 -5.15 12.84 0.33
N ARG A 21 -4.60 11.65 0.67
CA ARG A 21 -3.15 11.51 0.88
C ARG A 21 -2.44 11.77 -0.45
N GLU A 22 -1.17 12.15 -0.39
CA GLU A 22 -0.41 12.46 -1.60
C GLU A 22 -0.37 11.28 -2.58
N ILE A 23 -0.20 10.05 -2.09
CA ILE A 23 -0.22 8.83 -2.92
C ILE A 23 -1.56 8.61 -3.65
N ASP A 24 -2.68 8.94 -3.01
CA ASP A 24 -4.01 8.80 -3.61
C ASP A 24 -4.27 9.95 -4.61
N ARG A 25 -3.72 11.15 -4.33
CA ARG A 25 -3.78 12.31 -5.22
C ARG A 25 -3.00 12.08 -6.51
N VAL A 26 -1.74 11.66 -6.43
CA VAL A 26 -0.94 11.40 -7.65
C VAL A 26 -1.53 10.25 -8.46
N GLN A 27 -2.13 9.26 -7.80
CA GLN A 27 -2.84 8.18 -8.49
C GLN A 27 -4.10 8.70 -9.22
N PHE A 28 -4.88 9.58 -8.59
CA PHE A 28 -5.99 10.26 -9.26
C PHE A 28 -5.50 11.05 -10.48
N ASP A 29 -4.40 11.79 -10.34
CA ASP A 29 -3.84 12.63 -11.39
C ASP A 29 -3.34 11.81 -12.58
N TYR A 30 -2.78 10.62 -12.32
CA TYR A 30 -2.42 9.67 -13.36
C TYR A 30 -3.65 9.21 -14.15
N TYR A 31 -4.71 8.78 -13.47
CA TYR A 31 -5.90 8.24 -14.15
C TYR A 31 -6.77 9.29 -14.85
N PHE A 32 -6.79 10.54 -14.34
CA PHE A 32 -7.76 11.54 -14.77
C PHE A 32 -7.16 12.84 -15.31
N GLU A 33 -5.86 13.09 -15.09
CA GLU A 33 -5.20 14.35 -15.46
C GLU A 33 -3.93 14.15 -16.31
N GLN A 34 -3.73 12.96 -16.87
CA GLN A 34 -2.61 12.64 -17.77
C GLN A 34 -1.24 12.87 -17.14
N VAL A 35 -1.14 12.81 -15.80
CA VAL A 35 0.15 12.86 -15.12
C VAL A 35 0.94 11.58 -15.43
N PRO A 36 2.26 11.67 -15.69
CA PRO A 36 3.06 10.48 -15.99
C PRO A 36 3.06 9.46 -14.84
N GLN A 37 3.06 8.18 -15.18
CA GLN A 37 3.08 7.06 -14.23
C GLN A 37 4.26 7.15 -13.25
N GLU A 38 5.40 7.68 -13.71
CA GLU A 38 6.63 7.83 -12.93
C GLU A 38 6.38 8.61 -11.64
N ARG A 39 5.48 9.60 -11.66
CA ARG A 39 5.11 10.38 -10.47
C ARG A 39 4.44 9.53 -9.39
N VAL A 40 3.65 8.54 -9.80
CA VAL A 40 3.02 7.59 -8.88
C VAL A 40 4.06 6.62 -8.32
N ILE A 41 5.00 6.17 -9.15
CA ILE A 41 6.09 5.28 -8.71
C ILE A 41 7.00 6.01 -7.70
N GLU A 42 7.37 7.25 -7.97
CA GLU A 42 8.17 8.09 -7.06
C GLU A 42 7.51 8.26 -5.70
N GLU A 43 6.20 8.54 -5.68
CA GLU A 43 5.45 8.66 -4.43
C GLU A 43 5.32 7.32 -3.70
N LEU A 44 5.05 6.23 -4.43
CA LEU A 44 4.97 4.87 -3.88
C LEU A 44 6.29 4.46 -3.20
N MET A 45 7.42 4.82 -3.79
CA MET A 45 8.74 4.48 -3.24
C MET A 45 8.99 5.09 -1.85
N LYS A 46 8.30 6.18 -1.48
CA LYS A 46 8.38 6.76 -0.12
C LYS A 46 7.80 5.84 0.96
N PHE A 47 6.98 4.86 0.57
CA PHE A 47 6.41 3.86 1.47
C PHE A 47 7.25 2.57 1.54
N GLN A 48 8.27 2.42 0.69
CA GLN A 48 9.13 1.23 0.67
C GLN A 48 10.30 1.39 1.65
N ASN A 49 10.38 0.51 2.64
CA ASN A 49 11.46 0.50 3.62
C ASN A 49 12.76 -0.08 3.05
N ALA A 50 13.85 0.08 3.80
CA ALA A 50 15.19 -0.42 3.42
C ALA A 50 15.19 -1.93 3.08
N ASN A 51 14.47 -2.74 3.86
CA ASN A 51 14.34 -4.18 3.66
C ASN A 51 13.49 -4.59 2.44
N GLY A 52 12.94 -3.63 1.69
CA GLY A 52 12.18 -3.86 0.45
C GLY A 52 10.67 -4.00 0.63
N GLY A 53 10.19 -4.26 1.83
CA GLY A 53 8.76 -4.29 2.13
C GLY A 53 8.15 -2.89 2.24
N PHE A 54 6.84 -2.81 2.16
CA PHE A 54 6.11 -1.55 2.29
C PHE A 54 5.52 -1.36 3.69
N GLY A 55 5.49 -0.11 4.14
CA GLY A 55 4.97 0.31 5.44
C GLY A 55 4.39 1.73 5.38
N HIS A 56 4.71 2.55 6.38
CA HIS A 56 4.33 3.97 6.43
C HIS A 56 2.83 4.25 6.22
N ALA A 57 1.96 3.41 6.77
CA ALA A 57 0.50 3.53 6.60
C ALA A 57 0.04 3.50 5.12
N LEU A 58 0.75 2.78 4.25
CA LEU A 58 0.30 2.55 2.88
C LEU A 58 -1.07 1.86 2.87
N GLU A 59 -1.21 0.79 3.65
CA GLU A 59 -2.50 0.24 4.09
C GLU A 59 -3.15 1.22 5.08
N PRO A 60 -4.27 1.88 4.71
CA PRO A 60 -4.89 2.93 5.51
C PRO A 60 -5.50 2.45 6.83
N ASP A 61 -5.72 1.15 7.04
CA ASP A 61 -6.29 0.64 8.30
C ASP A 61 -5.27 0.52 9.44
N PHE A 62 -3.98 0.79 9.21
CA PHE A 62 -2.99 0.91 10.28
C PHE A 62 -2.02 2.07 10.10
N ARG A 63 -1.34 2.45 11.17
CA ARG A 63 -0.30 3.51 11.19
C ARG A 63 1.12 2.95 11.38
N LEU A 64 1.28 1.63 11.32
CA LEU A 64 2.57 0.96 11.37
C LEU A 64 3.51 1.49 10.27
N LYS A 65 4.68 1.97 10.70
CA LYS A 65 5.72 2.47 9.78
C LYS A 65 6.58 1.34 9.21
N LYS A 66 6.79 0.27 9.99
CA LYS A 66 7.57 -0.90 9.57
C LYS A 66 6.91 -1.60 8.38
N SER A 67 7.72 -2.36 7.66
CA SER A 67 7.22 -3.21 6.59
C SER A 67 6.24 -4.25 7.10
N SER A 68 5.17 -4.49 6.36
CA SER A 68 4.28 -5.63 6.59
C SER A 68 3.90 -6.32 5.28
N PRO A 69 3.63 -7.64 5.30
CA PRO A 69 3.08 -8.32 4.13
C PRO A 69 1.76 -7.71 3.66
N MET A 70 0.91 -7.22 4.57
CA MET A 70 -0.34 -6.53 4.20
C MET A 70 -0.10 -5.24 3.41
N ALA A 71 0.76 -4.32 3.90
CA ALA A 71 1.08 -3.10 3.16
C ALA A 71 1.79 -3.41 1.84
N THR A 72 2.62 -4.45 1.80
CA THR A 72 3.27 -4.91 0.57
C THR A 72 2.24 -5.43 -0.43
N ALA A 73 1.25 -6.22 0.01
CA ALA A 73 0.15 -6.66 -0.85
C ALA A 73 -0.66 -5.47 -1.40
N MET A 74 -0.92 -4.44 -0.60
CA MET A 74 -1.57 -3.21 -1.07
C MET A 74 -0.76 -2.46 -2.14
N ALA A 75 0.57 -2.40 -1.98
CA ALA A 75 1.45 -1.85 -3.01
C ALA A 75 1.27 -2.58 -4.35
N TYR A 76 1.20 -3.92 -4.30
CA TYR A 76 0.99 -4.74 -5.50
C TYR A 76 -0.39 -4.55 -6.13
N GLN A 77 -1.43 -4.62 -5.31
CA GLN A 77 -2.81 -4.59 -5.76
C GLN A 77 -3.18 -3.26 -6.39
N TRP A 78 -2.77 -2.14 -5.78
CA TRP A 78 -3.23 -0.81 -6.19
C TRP A 78 -2.26 -0.04 -7.05
N TYR A 79 -0.96 -0.37 -7.03
CA TYR A 79 0.05 0.41 -7.73
C TYR A 79 0.88 -0.44 -8.70
N ILE A 80 1.61 -1.45 -8.23
CA ILE A 80 2.57 -2.18 -9.08
C ILE A 80 1.85 -2.87 -10.24
N LYS A 81 0.78 -3.64 -9.96
CA LYS A 81 0.05 -4.38 -10.99
C LYS A 81 -0.75 -3.46 -11.93
N PRO A 82 -1.55 -2.48 -11.44
CA PRO A 82 -2.30 -1.59 -12.33
C PRO A 82 -1.43 -0.69 -13.21
N LEU A 83 -0.28 -0.26 -12.70
CA LEU A 83 0.71 0.52 -13.46
C LEU A 83 1.61 -0.36 -14.33
N GLN A 84 1.46 -1.68 -14.28
CA GLN A 84 2.29 -2.63 -15.05
C GLN A 84 3.80 -2.37 -14.85
N ILE A 85 4.21 -2.07 -13.61
CA ILE A 85 5.63 -1.80 -13.32
C ILE A 85 6.43 -3.06 -13.67
N PRO A 86 7.50 -2.94 -14.49
CA PRO A 86 8.27 -4.09 -14.94
C PRO A 86 8.81 -4.96 -13.80
N PRO A 87 8.86 -6.29 -13.95
CA PRO A 87 9.38 -7.19 -12.92
C PRO A 87 10.82 -6.90 -12.51
N ASP A 88 11.66 -6.40 -13.42
CA ASP A 88 13.06 -6.03 -13.20
C ASP A 88 13.21 -4.64 -12.54
N HIS A 89 12.13 -3.87 -12.40
CA HIS A 89 12.18 -2.58 -11.73
C HIS A 89 12.61 -2.75 -10.25
N PRO A 90 13.52 -1.93 -9.71
CA PRO A 90 14.04 -2.08 -8.34
C PRO A 90 12.97 -2.16 -7.26
N VAL A 91 11.87 -1.40 -7.40
CA VAL A 91 10.74 -1.43 -6.44
C VAL A 91 10.10 -2.83 -6.35
N VAL A 92 10.01 -3.54 -7.47
CA VAL A 92 9.42 -4.88 -7.57
C VAL A 92 10.41 -5.90 -7.04
N GLN A 93 11.64 -5.90 -7.53
CA GLN A 93 12.69 -6.84 -7.09
C GLN A 93 12.90 -6.82 -5.58
N ARG A 94 12.97 -5.63 -4.98
CA ARG A 94 13.15 -5.46 -3.53
C ARG A 94 11.95 -5.97 -2.73
N SER A 95 10.73 -5.72 -3.20
CA SER A 95 9.52 -6.17 -2.52
C SER A 95 9.27 -7.67 -2.66
N ILE A 96 9.62 -8.27 -3.80
CA ILE A 96 9.64 -9.74 -3.94
C ILE A 96 10.65 -10.36 -2.97
N ARG A 97 11.87 -9.81 -2.86
CA ARG A 97 12.86 -10.30 -1.89
C ARG A 97 12.33 -10.23 -0.46
N TYR A 98 11.72 -9.10 -0.07
CA TYR A 98 11.06 -8.98 1.22
C TYR A 98 10.00 -10.07 1.46
N LEU A 99 9.14 -10.35 0.47
CA LEU A 99 8.11 -11.38 0.60
C LEU A 99 8.72 -12.78 0.74
N LEU A 100 9.77 -13.10 -0.02
CA LEU A 100 10.48 -14.38 0.11
C LEU A 100 11.13 -14.52 1.50
N ASP A 101 11.78 -13.45 1.98
CA ASP A 101 12.49 -13.44 3.26
C ASP A 101 11.54 -13.50 4.47
N THR A 102 10.27 -13.10 4.31
CA THR A 102 9.27 -13.05 5.38
C THR A 102 8.19 -14.12 5.29
N TYR A 103 8.28 -15.01 4.30
CA TYR A 103 7.35 -16.12 4.17
C TYR A 103 7.58 -17.14 5.27
N ASN A 104 6.53 -17.49 6.02
CA ASN A 104 6.62 -18.56 7.01
C ASN A 104 6.38 -19.90 6.31
N LEU A 105 7.44 -20.67 6.09
CA LEU A 105 7.39 -21.99 5.46
C LEU A 105 6.62 -23.02 6.28
N GLU A 106 6.70 -22.96 7.61
CA GLU A 106 6.02 -23.91 8.50
C GLU A 106 4.50 -23.71 8.49
N GLU A 107 4.06 -22.45 8.50
CA GLU A 107 2.64 -22.10 8.45
C GLU A 107 2.09 -22.00 7.00
N GLY A 108 2.96 -22.06 5.99
CA GLY A 108 2.59 -21.92 4.57
C GLY A 108 1.99 -20.56 4.20
N ARG A 109 2.28 -19.50 4.95
CA ARG A 109 1.65 -18.18 4.79
C ARG A 109 2.53 -17.02 5.27
N TRP A 110 2.15 -15.80 4.90
CA TRP A 110 2.63 -14.60 5.56
C TRP A 110 1.74 -14.23 6.75
N LYS A 111 2.35 -13.70 7.81
CA LYS A 111 1.60 -12.97 8.85
C LYS A 111 1.32 -11.57 8.30
N ALA A 112 0.04 -11.18 8.19
CA ALA A 112 -0.37 -9.91 7.59
C ALA A 112 0.37 -8.70 8.18
N VAL A 113 0.58 -8.72 9.50
CA VAL A 113 1.31 -7.73 10.28
C VAL A 113 2.12 -8.41 11.38
N SER A 114 3.12 -7.70 11.93
CA SER A 114 3.89 -8.14 13.08
C SER A 114 3.30 -7.57 14.38
N LYS A 115 3.75 -8.07 15.54
CA LYS A 115 3.28 -7.60 16.87
C LYS A 115 3.45 -6.11 17.10
N GLU A 116 4.41 -5.48 16.43
CA GLU A 116 4.62 -4.03 16.53
C GLU A 116 3.43 -3.21 16.04
N VAL A 117 2.50 -3.78 15.26
CA VAL A 117 1.26 -3.09 14.89
C VAL A 117 0.48 -2.61 16.13
N ASN A 118 0.56 -3.36 17.24
CA ASN A 118 -0.11 -3.05 18.50
C ASN A 118 0.34 -1.71 19.10
N GLN A 119 1.52 -1.20 18.70
CA GLN A 119 2.10 0.06 19.17
C GLN A 119 1.62 1.28 18.38
N PHE A 120 0.83 1.09 17.33
CA PHE A 120 0.34 2.16 16.46
C PHE A 120 -1.19 2.11 16.35
N PRO A 121 -1.90 3.21 16.06
CA PRO A 121 -3.31 3.13 15.73
C PRO A 121 -3.56 2.15 14.56
N HIS A 122 -4.48 1.21 14.75
CA HIS A 122 -4.85 0.20 13.76
C HIS A 122 -6.30 -0.24 13.96
N ALA A 123 -6.91 -0.77 12.91
CA ALA A 123 -8.23 -1.36 12.98
C ALA A 123 -8.20 -2.67 13.82
N PRO A 124 -9.29 -3.02 14.53
CA PRO A 124 -9.30 -4.19 15.43
C PRO A 124 -8.95 -5.53 14.77
N TRP A 125 -9.31 -5.72 13.49
CA TRP A 125 -8.99 -6.94 12.71
C TRP A 125 -7.53 -7.02 12.25
N LEU A 126 -6.71 -6.01 12.56
CA LEU A 126 -5.27 -6.01 12.32
C LEU A 126 -4.49 -6.08 13.62
N HIS A 127 -5.16 -6.23 14.76
CA HIS A 127 -4.48 -6.42 16.03
C HIS A 127 -3.70 -7.74 16.04
N PHE A 128 -2.53 -7.75 16.65
CA PHE A 128 -1.72 -8.95 16.77
C PHE A 128 -1.99 -9.63 18.11
N ASP A 129 -2.47 -10.87 18.06
CA ASP A 129 -2.60 -11.74 19.22
C ASP A 129 -1.23 -12.31 19.58
N GLU A 130 -0.61 -11.75 20.62
CA GLU A 130 0.69 -12.17 21.10
C GLU A 130 0.68 -13.55 21.76
N LEU A 131 -0.46 -13.98 22.32
CA LEU A 131 -0.60 -15.29 22.98
C LEU A 131 -0.62 -16.42 21.94
N ASN A 132 -1.35 -16.20 20.85
CA ASN A 132 -1.47 -17.16 19.75
C ASN A 132 -0.49 -16.90 18.59
N ASN A 133 0.40 -15.91 18.75
CA ASN A 133 1.42 -15.50 17.78
C ASN A 133 0.88 -15.29 16.36
N LYS A 134 -0.28 -14.63 16.22
CA LYS A 134 -0.96 -14.42 14.93
C LYS A 134 -1.71 -13.08 14.89
N PRO A 135 -1.87 -12.46 13.71
CA PRO A 135 -2.91 -11.44 13.53
C PRO A 135 -4.30 -12.03 13.80
N LEU A 136 -5.20 -11.22 14.36
CA LEU A 136 -6.61 -11.58 14.56
C LEU A 136 -7.35 -11.85 13.24
#